data_AF-A0A0A9XM90-F1
#
_entry.id   AF-A0A0A9XM90-F1
#
_cell.length_a   1.000
_cell.length_b   1.000
_cell.length_c   1.000
_cell.angle_alpha   90.00
_cell.angle_beta   90.00
_cell.angle_gamma   90.00
#
_symmetry.space_group_name_H-M   'P 1'
#
loop_
_entity.id
_entity.type
_entity.pdbx_description
1 polymer ?
#
loop_
_entity_poly.entity_id
_entity_poly.type
_entity_poly.pdbx_seq_one_letter_code
_entity_poly.pdbx_strand_id
1 'polypeptide(L)'
;MYVTCAFEVAWHKEQQSPWCAVFTKEDIQILEYGEELKYYWRDGYGFGVNYQQACVLTRDIFDRFESSEANGQKALFYFTHSGTLLKLLSHLGLYRDIFKLKHDITKEQKLARNWRVSYIDVFGTNVVFVLYSCSGELKVLTLHQERVVQVLGCPDGDLCPLDALRQILGANESCQFAKICNSSHPGHYEL
;
A
#
# COMPACT_ATOMS: atom_id res chain seq x y z
N MET A 1 2.39 -2.10 26.15
CA MET A 1 1.30 -1.16 26.47
C MET A 1 0.62 -0.64 25.21
N TYR A 2 1.28 0.14 24.34
CA TYR A 2 0.66 0.68 23.10
C TYR A 2 0.03 -0.40 22.21
N VAL A 3 0.79 -1.44 21.86
CA VAL A 3 0.30 -2.57 21.06
C VAL A 3 -0.86 -3.28 21.76
N THR A 4 -0.73 -3.54 23.07
CA THR A 4 -1.80 -4.16 23.87
C THR A 4 -3.10 -3.34 23.84
N CYS A 5 -2.99 -2.01 24.01
CA CYS A 5 -4.10 -1.07 23.87
C CYS A 5 -4.77 -1.21 22.48
N ALA A 6 -3.99 -1.18 21.40
CA ALA A 6 -4.53 -1.30 20.05
C ALA A 6 -5.28 -2.62 19.81
N PHE A 7 -4.70 -3.75 20.24
CA PHE A 7 -5.34 -5.06 20.09
C PHE A 7 -6.58 -5.23 20.99
N GLU A 8 -6.55 -4.73 22.22
CA GLU A 8 -7.70 -4.82 23.13
C GLU A 8 -8.87 -3.97 22.62
N VAL A 9 -8.61 -2.76 22.09
CA VAL A 9 -9.64 -1.92 21.45
C VAL A 9 -10.22 -2.61 20.21
N ALA A 10 -9.39 -3.28 19.40
CA ALA A 10 -9.87 -4.02 18.24
C ALA A 10 -10.79 -5.20 18.63
N TRP A 11 -10.50 -5.84 19.76
CA TRP A 11 -11.24 -7.00 20.25
C TRP A 11 -12.50 -6.62 21.06
N HIS A 12 -12.43 -5.57 21.88
CA HIS A 12 -13.48 -5.10 22.78
C HIS A 12 -13.98 -3.69 22.41
N LYS A 13 -14.74 -3.59 21.33
CA LYS A 13 -15.16 -2.30 20.75
C LYS A 13 -15.99 -1.40 21.67
N GLU A 14 -16.72 -1.98 22.62
CA GLU A 14 -17.62 -1.24 23.52
C GLU A 14 -16.98 -0.85 24.85
N GLN A 15 -15.75 -1.29 25.12
CA GLN A 15 -15.07 -1.07 26.39
C GLN A 15 -13.81 -0.25 26.19
N GLN A 16 -13.58 0.69 27.11
CA GLN A 16 -12.32 1.40 27.14
C GLN A 16 -11.23 0.48 27.68
N SER A 17 -10.24 0.17 26.84
CA SER A 17 -9.04 -0.58 27.22
C SER A 17 -8.31 0.13 28.36
N PRO A 18 -8.08 -0.52 29.53
CA PRO A 18 -7.25 0.03 30.60
C PRO A 18 -5.82 0.31 30.14
N TRP A 19 -5.32 -0.46 29.18
CA TRP A 19 -3.99 -0.25 28.59
C TRP A 19 -3.90 1.03 27.76
N CYS A 20 -5.03 1.57 27.28
CA CYS A 20 -5.06 2.85 26.60
C CYS A 20 -5.10 4.04 27.57
N ALA A 21 -5.58 3.86 28.80
CA ALA A 21 -5.76 4.96 29.77
C ALA A 21 -4.45 5.62 30.23
N VAL A 22 -3.31 4.93 30.04
CA VAL A 22 -1.98 5.47 30.39
C VAL A 22 -1.44 6.46 29.35
N PHE A 23 -2.10 6.59 28.19
CA PHE A 23 -1.65 7.44 27.09
C PHE A 23 -2.57 8.64 26.92
N THR A 24 -1.96 9.82 26.76
CA THR A 24 -2.64 10.98 26.20
C THR A 24 -2.82 10.83 24.68
N LYS A 25 -3.62 11.70 24.08
CA LYS A 25 -3.76 11.73 22.62
C LYS A 25 -2.42 12.04 21.94
N GLU A 26 -1.64 12.93 22.54
CA GLU A 26 -0.32 13.32 22.07
C GLU A 26 0.66 12.13 22.12
N ASP A 27 0.61 11.32 23.18
CA ASP A 27 1.42 10.09 23.27
C ASP A 27 1.08 9.12 22.13
N ILE A 28 -0.21 8.89 21.87
CA ILE A 28 -0.66 8.03 20.77
C ILE A 28 -0.21 8.57 19.41
N GLN A 29 -0.26 9.89 19.19
CA GLN A 29 0.21 10.49 17.94
C GLN A 29 1.71 10.33 17.72
N ILE A 30 2.52 10.38 18.79
CA ILE A 30 3.96 10.12 18.72
C ILE A 30 4.22 8.65 18.39
N LEU A 31 3.49 7.73 19.04
CA LEU A 31 3.61 6.28 18.81
C LEU A 31 3.14 5.88 17.40
N GLU A 32 2.04 6.47 16.92
CA GLU A 32 1.56 6.37 15.53
C GLU A 32 2.67 6.78 14.56
N TYR A 33 3.29 7.94 14.79
CA TYR A 33 4.37 8.44 13.95
C TYR A 33 5.59 7.50 13.94
N GLY A 34 5.89 6.86 15.06
CA GLY A 34 6.93 5.83 15.15
C GLY A 34 6.66 4.62 14.25
N GLU A 35 5.43 4.12 14.23
CA GLU A 35 5.03 3.04 13.32
C GLU A 35 5.06 3.50 11.85
N GLU A 36 4.60 4.72 11.56
CA GLU A 36 4.66 5.28 10.20
C GLU A 36 6.10 5.33 9.67
N LEU A 37 7.07 5.76 10.48
CA LEU A 37 8.47 5.75 10.08
C LEU A 37 8.96 4.33 9.78
N LYS A 38 8.68 3.36 10.66
CA LYS A 38 9.06 1.96 10.46
C LYS A 38 8.52 1.42 9.13
N TYR A 39 7.23 1.61 8.87
CA TYR A 39 6.58 1.12 7.64
C TYR A 39 6.97 1.91 6.40
N TYR A 40 7.17 3.23 6.50
CA TYR A 40 7.66 4.05 5.40
C TYR A 40 9.02 3.55 4.90
N TRP A 41 9.95 3.33 5.82
CA TRP A 41 11.32 2.93 5.49
C TRP A 41 11.46 1.47 5.08
N ARG A 42 10.64 0.57 5.64
CA ARG A 42 10.72 -0.88 5.37
C ARG A 42 9.80 -1.37 4.25
N ASP A 43 8.61 -0.80 4.14
CA ASP A 43 7.51 -1.34 3.34
C ASP A 43 6.95 -0.33 2.33
N GLY A 44 7.32 0.95 2.45
CA GLY A 44 6.83 2.03 1.59
C GLY A 44 7.93 2.77 0.82
N TYR A 45 7.76 4.09 0.70
CA TYR A 45 8.58 4.98 -0.14
C TYR A 45 10.01 5.26 0.35
N GLY A 46 10.46 4.66 1.46
CA GLY A 46 11.82 4.85 1.95
C GLY A 46 12.90 4.47 0.93
N PHE A 47 12.72 3.32 0.27
CA PHE A 47 13.63 2.82 -0.76
C PHE A 47 12.84 2.25 -1.95
N GLY A 48 13.34 2.48 -3.17
CA GLY A 48 12.69 2.00 -4.39
C GLY A 48 12.43 0.48 -4.40
N VAL A 49 13.39 -0.29 -3.89
CA VAL A 49 13.32 -1.76 -3.80
C VAL A 49 12.11 -2.26 -3.02
N ASN A 50 11.62 -1.48 -2.06
CA ASN A 50 10.49 -1.86 -1.21
C ASN A 50 9.25 -2.12 -2.06
N TYR A 51 8.92 -1.22 -2.98
CA TYR A 51 7.69 -1.31 -3.78
C TYR A 51 7.92 -1.82 -5.21
N GLN A 52 9.14 -1.73 -5.75
CA GLN A 52 9.48 -2.31 -7.07
C GLN A 52 9.12 -3.80 -7.16
N GLN A 53 9.29 -4.55 -6.06
CA GLN A 53 8.97 -5.98 -6.00
C GLN A 53 7.47 -6.29 -6.18
N ALA A 54 6.58 -5.31 -6.00
CA ALA A 54 5.15 -5.47 -6.24
C ALA A 54 4.81 -5.65 -7.74
N CYS A 55 5.80 -5.46 -8.65
CA CYS A 55 5.63 -5.74 -10.08
C CYS A 55 5.19 -7.18 -10.37
N VAL A 56 5.50 -8.13 -9.49
CA VAL A 56 5.08 -9.53 -9.64
C VAL A 56 3.56 -9.66 -9.51
N LEU A 57 2.97 -8.96 -8.53
CA LEU A 57 1.53 -8.97 -8.30
C LEU A 57 0.80 -8.18 -9.39
N THR A 58 1.31 -7.02 -9.81
CA THR A 58 0.67 -6.26 -10.89
C THR A 58 0.66 -7.04 -12.19
N ARG A 59 1.74 -7.75 -12.54
CA ARG A 59 1.76 -8.66 -13.69
C ARG A 59 0.67 -9.72 -13.60
N ASP A 60 0.57 -10.44 -12.48
CA ASP A 60 -0.48 -11.45 -12.31
C ASP A 60 -1.88 -10.84 -12.47
N ILE A 61 -2.15 -9.65 -11.93
CA ILE A 61 -3.45 -8.96 -12.12
C ILE A 61 -3.78 -8.79 -13.62
N PHE A 62 -2.83 -8.32 -14.44
CA PHE A 62 -3.06 -8.14 -15.87
C PHE A 62 -3.23 -9.47 -16.62
N ASP A 63 -2.41 -10.49 -16.30
CA ASP A 63 -2.54 -11.83 -16.87
C ASP A 63 -3.93 -12.44 -16.57
N ARG A 64 -4.47 -12.17 -15.38
CA ARG A 64 -5.82 -12.62 -14.98
C ARG A 64 -6.92 -11.84 -15.69
N PHE A 65 -6.76 -10.54 -15.89
CA PHE A 65 -7.73 -9.75 -16.65
C PHE A 65 -7.81 -10.21 -18.10
N GLU A 66 -6.68 -10.45 -18.76
CA GLU A 66 -6.65 -10.94 -20.15
C GLU A 66 -7.28 -12.33 -20.31
N SER A 67 -7.01 -13.23 -19.37
CA SER A 67 -7.49 -14.61 -19.44
C SER A 67 -8.91 -14.80 -18.86
N SER A 68 -9.50 -13.75 -18.28
CA SER A 68 -10.78 -13.83 -17.55
C SER A 68 -11.96 -14.27 -18.43
N GLU A 69 -12.03 -13.81 -19.68
CA GLU A 69 -13.10 -14.20 -20.60
C GLU A 69 -12.98 -15.65 -21.03
N ALA A 70 -11.77 -16.11 -21.38
CA ALA A 70 -11.51 -17.48 -21.81
C ALA A 70 -11.73 -18.50 -20.69
N ASN A 71 -11.33 -18.16 -19.46
CA ASN A 71 -11.39 -19.07 -18.32
C ASN A 71 -12.73 -18.99 -17.57
N GLY A 72 -13.60 -18.03 -17.87
CA GLY A 72 -14.86 -17.79 -17.16
C GLY A 72 -14.70 -17.34 -15.70
N GLN A 73 -13.47 -17.08 -15.23
CA GLN A 73 -13.19 -16.67 -13.86
C GLN A 73 -13.62 -15.22 -13.65
N LYS A 74 -14.54 -15.00 -12.71
CA LYS A 74 -15.11 -13.67 -12.41
C LYS A 74 -14.51 -12.97 -11.19
N ALA A 75 -13.85 -13.71 -10.31
CA ALA A 75 -13.24 -13.17 -9.10
C ALA A 75 -11.98 -13.95 -8.72
N LEU A 76 -11.04 -13.27 -8.06
CA LEU A 76 -9.82 -13.82 -7.51
C LEU A 76 -9.52 -13.08 -6.21
N PHE A 77 -9.20 -13.83 -5.14
CA PHE A 77 -8.97 -13.27 -3.82
C PHE A 77 -7.58 -13.67 -3.33
N TYR A 78 -6.76 -12.68 -3.02
CA TYR A 78 -5.46 -12.85 -2.39
C TYR A 78 -5.53 -12.36 -0.94
N PHE A 79 -4.94 -13.14 -0.04
CA PHE A 79 -4.78 -12.78 1.36
C PHE A 79 -3.30 -12.63 1.67
N THR A 80 -2.94 -11.51 2.29
CA THR A 80 -1.54 -11.19 2.58
C THR A 80 -1.42 -10.39 3.86
N HIS A 81 -0.22 -9.93 4.16
CA HIS A 81 0.10 -9.12 5.32
C HIS A 81 0.24 -7.64 4.97
N SER A 82 0.12 -6.81 5.99
CA SER A 82 0.27 -5.36 5.98
C SER A 82 1.49 -4.88 5.16
N GLY A 83 2.66 -5.48 5.39
CA GLY A 83 3.89 -5.11 4.68
C GLY A 83 3.85 -5.38 3.17
N THR A 84 3.08 -6.37 2.68
CA THR A 84 2.89 -6.60 1.24
C THR A 84 1.93 -5.57 0.65
N LEU A 85 0.87 -5.24 1.41
CA LEU A 85 -0.14 -4.28 0.99
C LEU A 85 0.44 -2.88 0.84
N LEU A 86 1.26 -2.43 1.81
CA LEU A 86 1.95 -1.15 1.75
C LEU A 86 2.91 -1.03 0.55
N LYS A 87 3.57 -2.13 0.17
CA LYS A 87 4.40 -2.19 -1.04
C LYS A 87 3.55 -2.02 -2.29
N LEU A 88 2.40 -2.68 -2.36
CA LEU A 88 1.44 -2.50 -3.46
C LEU A 88 0.93 -1.06 -3.51
N LEU A 89 0.46 -0.49 -2.41
CA LEU A 89 -0.02 0.91 -2.34
C LEU A 89 1.08 1.88 -2.82
N SER A 90 2.32 1.63 -2.40
CA SER A 90 3.46 2.43 -2.83
C SER A 90 3.75 2.30 -4.33
N HIS A 91 3.66 1.08 -4.87
CA HIS A 91 3.82 0.80 -6.31
C HIS A 91 2.73 1.43 -7.16
N LEU A 92 1.50 1.55 -6.63
CA LEU A 92 0.39 2.29 -7.23
C LEU A 92 0.54 3.82 -7.14
N GLY A 93 1.57 4.31 -6.44
CA GLY A 93 1.79 5.74 -6.24
C GLY A 93 0.86 6.41 -5.22
N LEU A 94 0.16 5.63 -4.39
CA LEU A 94 -0.83 6.13 -3.43
C LEU A 94 -0.18 6.62 -2.13
N TYR A 95 -0.76 7.68 -1.54
CA TYR A 95 -0.36 8.23 -0.23
C TYR A 95 1.10 8.71 -0.15
N ARG A 96 1.69 9.06 -1.29
CA ARG A 96 3.06 9.59 -1.33
C ARG A 96 3.10 11.02 -0.80
N ASP A 97 4.08 11.27 0.07
CA ASP A 97 4.39 12.62 0.54
C ASP A 97 5.28 13.37 -0.44
N ILE A 98 5.18 14.71 -0.44
CA ILE A 98 6.08 15.60 -1.19
C ILE A 98 7.48 15.71 -0.54
N PHE A 99 7.63 15.19 0.67
CA PHE A 99 8.87 15.14 1.44
C PHE A 99 9.14 13.71 1.92
N LYS A 100 10.40 13.39 2.25
CA LYS A 100 10.73 12.10 2.86
C LYS A 100 10.34 12.10 4.33
N LEU A 101 9.67 11.04 4.79
CA LEU A 101 9.28 10.89 6.19
C LEU A 101 10.53 10.62 7.05
N LYS A 102 10.81 11.51 8.01
CA LYS A 102 11.97 11.42 8.91
C LYS A 102 11.56 11.73 10.35
N HIS A 103 12.35 11.31 11.33
CA HIS A 103 12.06 11.57 12.74
C HIS A 103 11.90 13.06 13.10
N ASP A 104 12.54 13.96 12.34
CA ASP A 104 12.73 15.39 12.62
C ASP A 104 11.94 16.34 11.69
N ILE A 105 10.87 15.88 11.05
CA ILE A 105 10.03 16.75 10.21
C ILE A 105 9.29 17.84 11.01
N THR A 106 8.95 18.94 10.34
CA THR A 106 8.27 20.09 10.98
C THR A 106 6.86 19.74 11.45
N LYS A 107 6.27 20.58 12.30
CA LYS A 107 4.89 20.41 12.76
C LYS A 107 3.89 20.45 11.59
N GLU A 108 4.12 21.35 10.63
CA GLU A 108 3.31 21.51 9.42
C GLU A 108 3.39 20.24 8.56
N GLN A 109 4.58 19.68 8.38
CA GLN A 109 4.78 18.41 7.68
C GLN A 109 4.09 17.25 8.40
N LYS A 110 4.18 17.17 9.73
CA LYS A 110 3.45 16.15 10.51
C LYS A 110 1.95 16.25 10.24
N LEU A 111 1.37 17.44 10.14
CA LEU A 111 -0.06 17.61 9.89
C LEU A 111 -0.44 17.32 8.42
N ALA A 112 0.41 17.70 7.47
CA ALA A 112 0.12 17.56 6.04
C ALA A 112 0.44 16.17 5.45
N ARG A 113 1.12 15.30 6.20
CA ARG A 113 1.54 13.99 5.69
C ARG A 113 0.36 13.12 5.24
N ASN A 114 0.54 12.48 4.10
CA ASN A 114 -0.35 11.49 3.50
C ASN A 114 -0.05 10.08 4.01
N TRP A 115 1.23 9.76 4.27
CA TRP A 115 1.63 8.44 4.75
C TRP A 115 1.26 8.22 6.22
N ARG A 116 0.01 7.85 6.46
CA ARG A 116 -0.55 7.58 7.80
C ARG A 116 -1.07 6.16 7.89
N VAL A 117 -0.23 5.26 8.37
CA VAL A 117 -0.49 3.79 8.42
C VAL A 117 -1.76 3.47 9.20
N SER A 118 -2.08 4.23 10.26
CA SER A 118 -3.34 4.12 11.01
C SER A 118 -4.61 4.37 10.19
N TYR A 119 -4.50 4.98 9.01
CA TYR A 119 -5.59 5.21 8.07
C TYR A 119 -5.52 4.33 6.82
N ILE A 120 -4.32 3.92 6.42
CA ILE A 120 -4.10 3.23 5.13
C ILE A 120 -3.80 1.74 5.26
N ASP A 121 -3.43 1.24 6.44
CA ASP A 121 -3.07 -0.18 6.67
C ASP A 121 -3.51 -0.61 8.07
N VAL A 122 -4.84 -0.70 8.24
CA VAL A 122 -5.51 -1.19 9.45
C VAL A 122 -5.90 -2.66 9.31
N PHE A 123 -6.39 -3.27 10.38
CA PHE A 123 -6.93 -4.62 10.30
C PHE A 123 -8.05 -4.71 9.24
N GLY A 124 -7.87 -5.60 8.28
CA GLY A 124 -8.84 -5.81 7.20
C GLY A 124 -8.70 -4.87 6.01
N THR A 125 -7.63 -4.05 5.93
CA THR A 125 -7.35 -3.26 4.73
C THR A 125 -7.30 -4.15 3.49
N ASN A 126 -7.98 -3.71 2.44
CA ASN A 126 -8.04 -4.39 1.15
C ASN A 126 -7.80 -3.40 0.00
N VAL A 127 -7.31 -3.95 -1.12
CA VAL A 127 -7.22 -3.27 -2.41
C VAL A 127 -7.93 -4.14 -3.44
N VAL A 128 -8.82 -3.54 -4.23
CA VAL A 128 -9.64 -4.23 -5.23
C VAL A 128 -9.44 -3.57 -6.58
N PHE A 129 -9.24 -4.39 -7.62
CA PHE A 129 -9.24 -3.96 -9.01
C PHE A 129 -10.45 -4.58 -9.70
N VAL A 130 -11.33 -3.75 -10.27
CA VAL A 130 -12.54 -4.20 -10.97
C VAL A 130 -12.41 -3.85 -12.44
N LEU A 131 -12.46 -4.86 -13.29
CA LEU A 131 -12.43 -4.71 -14.75
C LEU A 131 -13.84 -4.47 -15.30
N TYR A 132 -14.02 -3.38 -16.03
CA TYR A 132 -15.25 -3.02 -16.74
C TYR A 132 -15.02 -3.03 -18.25
N SER A 133 -16.05 -3.42 -19.00
CA SER A 133 -16.15 -3.17 -20.45
C SER A 133 -17.09 -2.00 -20.69
N CYS A 134 -16.53 -0.88 -21.15
CA CYS A 134 -17.20 0.37 -21.41
C CYS A 134 -17.28 0.59 -22.92
N SER A 135 -18.39 0.20 -23.55
CA SER A 135 -18.58 0.34 -25.01
C SER A 135 -17.44 -0.29 -25.84
N GLY A 136 -16.91 -1.43 -25.39
CA GLY A 136 -15.80 -2.13 -26.04
C GLY A 136 -14.40 -1.73 -25.56
N GLU A 137 -14.28 -0.70 -24.71
CA GLU A 137 -13.02 -0.31 -24.07
C GLU A 137 -12.91 -0.91 -22.65
N LEU A 138 -11.79 -1.56 -22.34
CA LEU A 138 -11.55 -2.11 -21.00
C LEU A 138 -10.99 -1.03 -20.05
N LYS A 139 -11.63 -0.89 -18.89
CA LYS A 139 -11.21 0.06 -17.84
C LYS A 139 -11.19 -0.60 -16.48
N VAL A 140 -10.31 -0.12 -15.60
CA VAL A 140 -10.13 -0.64 -14.25
C VAL A 140 -10.51 0.41 -13.23
N LEU A 141 -11.42 0.04 -12.33
CA LEU A 141 -11.67 0.77 -11.08
C LEU A 141 -10.71 0.24 -10.02
N THR A 142 -9.96 1.13 -9.35
CA THR A 142 -9.14 0.75 -8.20
C THR A 142 -9.80 1.24 -6.91
N LEU A 143 -10.00 0.33 -5.97
CA LEU A 143 -10.52 0.63 -4.64
C LEU A 143 -9.47 0.31 -3.59
N HIS A 144 -9.36 1.16 -2.57
CA HIS A 144 -8.60 0.88 -1.36
C HIS A 144 -9.49 1.16 -0.15
N GLN A 145 -9.69 0.14 0.70
CA GLN A 145 -10.69 0.17 1.78
C GLN A 145 -12.05 0.69 1.29
N GLU A 146 -12.57 0.02 0.24
CA GLU A 146 -13.89 0.30 -0.35
C GLU A 146 -14.08 1.72 -0.91
N ARG A 147 -13.00 2.51 -1.02
CA ARG A 147 -13.03 3.86 -1.58
C ARG A 147 -12.29 3.90 -2.90
N VAL A 148 -12.86 4.60 -3.89
CA VAL A 148 -12.18 4.86 -5.16
C VAL A 148 -10.88 5.61 -4.91
N VAL A 149 -9.80 5.13 -5.50
CA VAL A 149 -8.49 5.76 -5.44
C VAL A 149 -7.94 5.97 -6.84
N GLN A 150 -7.35 7.14 -7.05
CA GLN A 150 -6.70 7.48 -8.30
C GLN A 150 -5.27 6.96 -8.32
N VAL A 151 -4.99 6.01 -9.21
CA VAL A 151 -3.61 5.56 -9.46
C VAL A 151 -2.85 6.68 -10.15
N LEU A 152 -1.65 6.99 -9.66
CA LEU A 152 -0.85 8.11 -10.18
C LEU A 152 -0.51 7.88 -11.66
N GLY A 153 -0.89 8.82 -12.53
CA GLY A 153 -0.67 8.75 -13.97
C GLY A 153 -1.90 8.31 -14.77
N CYS A 154 -2.97 7.83 -14.12
CA CYS A 154 -4.24 7.58 -14.80
C CYS A 154 -4.95 8.90 -15.13
N PRO A 155 -5.71 8.96 -16.25
CA PRO A 155 -6.52 10.13 -16.61
C PRO A 155 -7.55 10.46 -15.53
N ASP A 156 -7.99 11.72 -15.48
CA ASP A 156 -9.01 12.17 -14.53
C ASP A 156 -10.31 11.36 -14.63
N GLY A 157 -10.85 10.95 -13.48
CA GLY A 157 -12.05 10.12 -13.35
C GLY A 157 -11.79 8.78 -12.67
N ASP A 158 -12.86 8.09 -12.26
CA ASP A 158 -12.77 6.89 -11.41
C ASP A 158 -12.21 5.65 -12.14
N LEU A 159 -12.27 5.62 -13.48
CA LEU A 159 -11.93 4.47 -14.30
C LEU A 159 -10.67 4.74 -15.13
N CYS A 160 -9.64 3.93 -14.92
CA CYS A 160 -8.40 4.02 -15.70
C CYS A 160 -8.42 3.04 -16.89
N PRO A 161 -8.13 3.47 -18.13
CA PRO A 161 -7.99 2.56 -19.26
C PRO A 161 -6.97 1.45 -18.95
N LEU A 162 -7.31 0.19 -19.28
CA LEU A 162 -6.50 -0.98 -18.91
C LEU A 162 -5.06 -0.87 -19.45
N ASP A 163 -4.90 -0.44 -20.70
CA ASP A 163 -3.59 -0.30 -21.34
C ASP A 163 -2.76 0.83 -20.72
N ALA A 164 -3.40 1.94 -20.33
CA ALA A 164 -2.74 3.03 -19.63
C ALA A 164 -2.25 2.57 -18.26
N LEU A 165 -3.11 1.89 -17.49
CA LEU A 165 -2.75 1.34 -16.18
C LEU A 165 -1.58 0.35 -16.29
N ARG A 166 -1.57 -0.49 -17.34
CA ARG A 166 -0.48 -1.44 -17.62
C ARG A 166 0.86 -0.73 -17.84
N GLN A 167 0.86 0.35 -18.63
CA GLN A 167 2.06 1.15 -18.87
C GLN A 167 2.55 1.85 -17.59
N ILE A 168 1.63 2.46 -16.84
CA ILE A 168 1.93 3.18 -15.58
C ILE A 168 2.58 2.24 -14.56
N LEU A 169 2.04 1.04 -14.39
CA LEU A 169 2.54 0.07 -13.40
C LEU A 169 3.76 -0.73 -13.89
N GLY A 170 4.29 -0.40 -15.06
CA GLY A 170 5.45 -1.07 -15.66
C GLY A 170 5.19 -2.54 -16.00
N ALA A 171 3.94 -2.94 -16.20
CA ALA A 171 3.61 -4.35 -16.44
C ALA A 171 4.02 -4.85 -17.84
N ASN A 172 4.33 -3.94 -18.77
CA ASN A 172 4.97 -4.28 -20.05
C ASN A 172 6.48 -4.54 -19.92
N GLU A 173 7.11 -4.07 -18.84
CA GLU A 173 8.50 -4.35 -18.56
C GLU A 173 8.61 -5.73 -17.91
N SER A 174 9.62 -6.51 -18.28
CA SER A 174 9.87 -7.76 -17.56
C SER A 174 10.15 -7.43 -16.09
N CYS A 175 9.25 -7.81 -15.20
CA CYS A 175 9.47 -7.70 -13.75
C CYS A 175 10.68 -8.56 -13.38
N GLN A 176 11.87 -7.95 -13.33
CA GLN A 176 13.14 -8.61 -13.03
C GLN A 176 13.28 -8.83 -11.51
N PHE A 177 12.33 -9.53 -10.91
CA PHE A 177 12.26 -9.76 -9.46
C PHE A 177 13.57 -10.32 -8.90
N ALA A 178 14.18 -11.29 -9.59
CA ALA A 178 15.47 -11.85 -9.18
C ALA A 178 16.59 -10.80 -9.11
N LYS A 179 16.60 -9.81 -10.02
CA LYS A 179 17.58 -8.72 -10.02
C LYS A 179 17.28 -7.69 -8.93
N ILE A 180 16.01 -7.35 -8.73
CA ILE A 180 15.54 -6.44 -7.67
C ILE A 180 15.97 -6.99 -6.30
N CYS A 181 15.83 -8.29 -6.10
CA CYS A 181 16.16 -8.98 -4.86
C CYS A 181 17.57 -9.57 -4.81
N ASN A 182 18.41 -9.35 -5.84
CA ASN A 182 19.76 -9.93 -5.85
C ASN A 182 20.66 -9.20 -4.85
N SER A 183 20.96 -9.85 -3.74
CA SER A 183 21.94 -9.39 -2.77
C SER A 183 23.35 -9.81 -3.19
N SER A 184 23.85 -9.30 -4.32
CA SER A 184 25.28 -9.36 -4.66
C SER A 184 26.02 -8.21 -3.98
N HIS A 185 26.00 -8.19 -2.64
CA HIS A 185 26.91 -7.38 -1.82
C HIS A 185 27.68 -8.33 -0.89
N PRO A 186 29.02 -8.39 -0.99
CA PRO A 186 29.82 -9.04 0.05
C PRO A 186 29.58 -8.26 1.34
N GLY A 187 29.12 -8.95 2.39
CA GLY A 187 28.78 -8.31 3.66
C GLY A 187 29.99 -7.59 4.25
N HIS A 188 30.00 -6.26 4.15
CA HIS A 188 30.78 -5.43 5.07
C HIS A 188 29.97 -5.25 6.35
N TYR A 189 30.08 -6.25 7.23
CA TYR A 189 29.90 -6.02 8.65
C TYR A 189 31.23 -5.48 9.18
N GLU A 190 31.33 -4.15 9.31
CA GLU A 190 32.25 -3.56 10.28
C GLU A 190 31.41 -3.20 11.51
N LEU A 191 31.80 -3.83 12.62
CA LEU A 191 31.32 -3.59 13.98
C LEU A 191 31.83 -2.24 14.50
#